data_AF-A0A176K1Q7-F1
#
_entry.id   AF-A0A176K1Q7-F1
#
_cell.length_a   1.000
_cell.length_b   1.000
_cell.length_c   1.000
_cell.angle_alpha   90.00
_cell.angle_beta   90.00
_cell.angle_gamma   90.00
#
_symmetry.space_group_name_H-M   'P 1'
#
loop_
_entity.id
_entity.type
_entity.pdbx_description
1 polymer ?
#
loop_
_entity_poly.entity_id
_entity_poly.type
_entity_poly.pdbx_seq_one_letter_code
_entity_poly.pdbx_strand_id
1 'polypeptide(L)'
;MTIAELLVYLLVFSLSIAVFTVATTLLAENFRIRAAKFKIDAFLEKIRQSAIVESRRIKLYYSNRKIIASTGEFIDKLPFNRNELLIAGFTEKGSFFVELGSTIFTFTDGSTMSILPVTGNLSY
;
A
#
# COMPACT_ATOMS: atom_id res chain seq x y z
N MET A 1 -11.73 -45.65 23.93
CA MET A 1 -12.18 -44.32 23.47
C MET A 1 -13.69 -44.27 23.54
N THR A 2 -14.22 -43.42 24.41
CA THR A 2 -15.67 -43.19 24.47
C THR A 2 -16.09 -42.17 23.40
N ILE A 3 -17.35 -42.19 23.00
CA ILE A 3 -17.90 -41.21 22.04
C ILE A 3 -17.74 -39.78 22.57
N ALA A 4 -17.83 -39.59 23.90
CA ALA A 4 -17.62 -38.30 24.55
C ALA A 4 -16.17 -37.80 24.41
N GLU A 5 -15.16 -38.65 24.61
CA GLU A 5 -13.74 -38.30 24.40
C GLU A 5 -13.48 -37.85 22.95
N LEU A 6 -14.05 -38.58 21.98
CA LEU A 6 -13.91 -38.25 20.56
C LEU A 6 -14.51 -36.89 20.21
N LEU A 7 -15.67 -36.54 20.78
CA LEU A 7 -16.27 -35.21 20.62
C LEU A 7 -15.41 -34.09 21.23
N VAL A 8 -14.83 -34.33 22.40
CA VAL A 8 -13.93 -33.35 23.04
C VAL A 8 -12.69 -33.11 22.17
N TYR A 9 -12.08 -34.16 21.62
CA TYR A 9 -10.93 -34.01 20.73
C TYR A 9 -11.27 -33.24 19.44
N LEU A 10 -12.42 -33.51 18.83
CA LEU A 10 -12.88 -32.76 17.65
C LEU A 10 -13.09 -31.27 17.97
N LEU A 11 -13.65 -30.97 19.14
CA LEU A 11 -13.88 -29.59 19.58
C LEU A 11 -12.56 -28.85 19.76
N VAL A 12 -11.60 -29.44 20.48
CA VAL A 12 -10.27 -28.85 20.69
C VAL A 12 -9.53 -28.66 19.35
N PHE A 13 -9.63 -29.64 18.46
CA PHE A 13 -9.00 -29.56 17.14
C PHE A 13 -9.61 -28.44 16.28
N SER A 14 -10.94 -28.33 16.24
CA SER A 14 -11.63 -27.27 15.50
C SER A 14 -11.30 -25.87 16.05
N LEU A 15 -11.21 -25.73 17.38
CA LEU A 15 -10.82 -24.48 18.03
C LEU A 15 -9.38 -24.10 17.69
N SER A 16 -8.47 -25.08 17.69
CA SER A 16 -7.06 -24.87 17.36
C SER A 16 -6.90 -24.40 15.91
N ILE A 17 -7.64 -25.01 14.97
CA ILE A 17 -7.65 -24.57 13.56
C ILE A 17 -8.21 -23.14 13.46
N ALA A 18 -9.31 -22.83 14.14
CA ALA A 18 -9.90 -21.50 14.10
C ALA A 18 -8.90 -20.42 14.55
N VAL A 19 -8.22 -20.62 15.69
CA VAL A 19 -7.20 -19.69 16.18
C VAL A 19 -6.05 -19.54 15.18
N PHE A 20 -5.59 -20.64 14.59
CA PHE A 20 -4.53 -20.62 13.58
C PHE A 20 -4.94 -19.86 12.30
N THR A 21 -6.17 -20.04 11.82
CA THR A 21 -6.68 -19.31 10.65
C THR A 21 -6.79 -17.81 10.91
N VAL A 22 -7.19 -17.39 12.10
CA VAL A 22 -7.23 -15.97 12.48
C VAL A 22 -5.81 -15.39 12.56
N ALA A 23 -4.86 -16.11 13.16
CA ALA A 23 -3.48 -15.65 13.25
C ALA A 23 -2.82 -15.51 11.86
N THR A 24 -3.04 -16.48 10.96
CA THR A 24 -2.48 -16.46 9.61
C THR A 24 -3.05 -15.37 8.72
N THR A 25 -4.35 -15.07 8.84
CA THR A 25 -4.98 -13.97 8.10
C THR A 25 -4.43 -12.60 8.53
N LEU A 26 -4.29 -12.36 9.84
CA LEU A 26 -3.67 -11.13 10.37
C LEU A 26 -2.22 -10.96 9.91
N LEU A 27 -1.42 -12.04 9.95
CA LEU A 27 -0.05 -12.01 9.45
C LEU A 27 -0.02 -11.69 7.96
N ALA A 28 -0.84 -12.35 7.15
CA ALA A 28 -0.90 -12.14 5.71
C ALA A 28 -1.28 -10.68 5.36
N GLU A 29 -2.21 -10.07 6.09
CA GLU A 29 -2.58 -8.66 5.90
C GLU A 29 -1.43 -7.71 6.23
N ASN A 30 -0.76 -7.91 7.36
CA ASN A 30 0.41 -7.11 7.75
C ASN A 30 1.55 -7.23 6.73
N PHE A 31 1.83 -8.43 6.24
CA PHE A 31 2.82 -8.64 5.17
C PHE A 31 2.41 -7.95 3.87
N ARG A 32 1.12 -8.03 3.50
CA ARG A 32 0.58 -7.35 2.30
C ARG A 32 0.78 -5.84 2.38
N ILE A 33 0.52 -5.23 3.54
CA ILE A 33 0.70 -3.78 3.73
C ILE A 33 2.17 -3.40 3.68
N ARG A 34 3.05 -4.15 4.37
CA ARG A 34 4.49 -3.89 4.34
C ARG A 34 5.06 -4.01 2.91
N ALA A 35 4.64 -5.02 2.16
CA ALA A 35 5.02 -5.18 0.76
C ALA A 35 4.48 -4.04 -0.11
N ALA A 36 3.27 -3.55 0.17
CA ALA A 36 2.70 -2.40 -0.53
C ALA A 36 3.49 -1.11 -0.25
N LYS A 37 3.89 -0.84 1.01
CA LYS A 37 4.75 0.29 1.37
C LYS A 37 6.05 0.28 0.56
N PHE A 38 6.76 -0.85 0.56
CA PHE A 38 7.99 -1.02 -0.21
C PHE A 38 7.76 -0.84 -1.73
N LYS A 39 6.66 -1.39 -2.27
CA LYS A 39 6.31 -1.24 -3.69
C LYS A 39 6.03 0.23 -4.05
N ILE A 40 5.38 0.98 -3.15
CA ILE A 40 5.14 2.42 -3.33
C ILE A 40 6.47 3.18 -3.30
N ASP A 41 7.34 2.91 -2.31
CA ASP A 41 8.66 3.55 -2.20
C ASP A 41 9.46 3.35 -3.50
N ALA A 42 9.60 2.11 -3.95
CA ALA A 42 10.34 1.76 -5.15
C ALA A 42 9.73 2.37 -6.41
N PHE A 43 8.39 2.38 -6.52
CA PHE A 43 7.70 2.98 -7.66
C PHE A 43 7.91 4.49 -7.71
N LEU A 44 7.72 5.20 -6.60
CA LEU A 44 7.89 6.65 -6.54
C LEU A 44 9.34 7.04 -6.82
N GLU A 45 10.31 6.32 -6.27
CA GLU A 45 11.73 6.56 -6.53
C GLU A 45 12.09 6.31 -8.00
N LYS A 46 11.56 5.25 -8.61
CA LYS A 46 11.73 4.98 -10.04
C LYS A 46 11.18 6.13 -10.89
N ILE A 47 9.95 6.59 -10.62
CA ILE A 47 9.33 7.69 -11.36
C ILE A 47 10.11 9.00 -11.14
N ARG A 48 10.61 9.25 -9.94
CA ARG A 48 11.46 10.40 -9.64
C ARG A 48 12.72 10.38 -10.50
N GLN A 49 13.39 9.23 -10.59
CA GLN A 49 14.58 9.07 -11.43
C GLN A 49 14.25 9.23 -12.92
N SER A 50 13.15 8.65 -13.39
CA SER A 50 12.70 8.85 -14.79
C SER A 50 12.48 10.32 -15.11
N ALA A 51 11.85 11.09 -14.20
CA ALA A 51 11.62 12.51 -14.41
C ALA A 51 12.94 13.31 -14.54
N ILE A 52 13.97 12.93 -13.77
CA ILE A 52 15.31 13.54 -13.83
C ILE A 52 16.02 13.17 -15.12
N VAL A 53 16.08 11.87 -15.45
CA VAL A 53 16.82 11.37 -16.62
C VAL A 53 16.24 11.90 -17.92
N GLU A 54 14.92 11.93 -18.02
CA GLU A 54 14.21 12.41 -19.21
C GLU A 54 14.03 13.94 -19.20
N SER A 55 14.46 14.62 -18.11
CA SER A 55 14.29 16.06 -17.90
C SER A 55 12.86 16.53 -18.22
N ARG A 56 11.88 15.73 -17.81
CA ARG A 56 10.46 16.00 -18.07
C ARG A 56 9.63 15.78 -16.82
N ARG A 57 8.59 16.59 -16.69
CA ARG A 57 7.61 16.45 -15.61
C ARG A 57 6.79 15.19 -15.80
N ILE A 58 6.75 14.33 -14.79
CA ILE A 58 5.91 13.12 -14.79
C ILE A 58 4.77 13.33 -13.79
N LYS A 59 3.53 13.19 -14.27
CA LYS A 59 2.33 13.27 -13.44
C LYS A 59 1.93 11.88 -12.95
N LEU A 60 1.45 11.82 -11.72
CA LEU A 60 0.91 10.65 -11.05
C LEU A 60 -0.56 10.92 -10.77
N TYR A 61 -1.40 10.00 -11.23
CA TYR A 61 -2.84 10.04 -11.05
C TYR A 61 -3.24 8.88 -10.15
N TYR A 62 -3.77 9.20 -8.98
CA TYR A 62 -4.35 8.23 -8.09
C TYR A 62 -5.87 8.24 -8.23
N SER A 63 -6.43 7.06 -8.53
CA SER A 63 -7.87 6.81 -8.57
C SER A 63 -8.12 5.33 -8.32
N ASN A 64 -9.20 4.99 -7.60
CA ASN A 64 -9.64 3.61 -7.39
C ASN A 64 -8.51 2.66 -6.92
N ARG A 65 -7.75 3.06 -5.90
CA ARG A 65 -6.62 2.27 -5.35
C ARG A 65 -5.51 1.94 -6.35
N LYS A 66 -5.38 2.75 -7.41
CA LYS A 66 -4.35 2.63 -8.44
C LYS A 66 -3.62 3.96 -8.59
N ILE A 67 -2.29 3.93 -8.65
CA ILE A 67 -1.46 5.08 -9.06
C ILE A 67 -0.97 4.82 -10.48
N ILE A 68 -1.20 5.78 -11.38
CA ILE A 68 -0.81 5.72 -12.78
C ILE A 68 0.11 6.90 -13.08
N ALA A 69 1.30 6.64 -13.60
CA ALA A 69 2.20 7.65 -14.11
C ALA A 69 1.85 8.05 -15.54
N SER A 70 2.14 9.30 -15.92
CA SER A 70 1.97 9.79 -17.30
C SER A 70 2.89 9.08 -18.30
N THR A 71 3.89 8.33 -17.82
CA THR A 71 4.72 7.43 -18.63
C THR A 71 4.01 6.12 -19.01
N GLY A 72 2.82 5.85 -18.44
CA GLY A 72 2.06 4.62 -18.64
C GLY A 72 2.32 3.55 -17.57
N GLU A 73 3.33 3.73 -16.71
CA GLU A 73 3.57 2.83 -15.59
C GLU A 73 2.49 2.96 -14.52
N PHE A 74 2.17 1.86 -13.82
CA PHE A 74 1.15 1.90 -12.78
C PHE A 74 1.42 0.89 -11.67
N ILE A 75 0.85 1.17 -10.51
CA ILE A 75 0.69 0.23 -9.41
C ILE A 75 -0.79 0.15 -9.02
N ASP A 76 -1.28 -1.06 -8.85
CA ASP A 76 -2.67 -1.37 -8.54
C ASP A 76 -2.81 -2.08 -7.19
N LYS A 77 -4.06 -2.27 -6.76
CA LYS A 77 -4.45 -3.00 -5.54
C LYS A 77 -3.78 -2.46 -4.27
N LEU A 78 -3.62 -1.14 -4.19
CA LEU A 78 -3.05 -0.50 -3.01
C LEU A 78 -4.02 -0.64 -1.82
N PRO A 79 -3.54 -1.09 -0.64
CA PRO A 79 -4.38 -1.30 0.54
C PRO A 79 -4.69 0.03 1.26
N PHE A 80 -5.15 1.03 0.51
CA PHE A 80 -5.58 2.31 1.05
C PHE A 80 -7.07 2.27 1.41
N ASN A 81 -7.39 2.92 2.52
CA ASN A 81 -8.76 3.06 3.03
C ASN A 81 -9.50 4.27 2.42
N ARG A 82 -8.82 5.05 1.57
CA ARG A 82 -9.36 6.26 0.93
C ARG A 82 -9.50 6.05 -0.57
N ASN A 83 -10.49 6.70 -1.17
CA ASN A 83 -10.72 6.65 -2.62
C ASN A 83 -10.80 8.05 -3.23
N GLU A 84 -10.05 8.99 -2.66
CA GLU A 84 -9.99 10.35 -3.18
C GLU A 84 -9.01 10.46 -4.32
N LEU A 85 -9.31 11.35 -5.26
CA LEU A 85 -8.41 11.65 -6.36
C LEU A 85 -7.18 12.40 -5.83
N LEU A 86 -5.98 11.93 -6.19
CA LEU A 86 -4.74 12.70 -6.04
C LEU A 86 -4.10 12.84 -7.42
N ILE A 87 -3.75 14.07 -7.75
CA ILE A 87 -2.88 14.38 -8.88
C ILE A 87 -1.60 14.99 -8.30
N ALA A 88 -0.52 14.25 -8.41
CA ALA A 88 0.79 14.65 -7.92
C ALA A 88 1.86 14.30 -8.95
N GLY A 89 3.14 14.37 -8.61
CA GLY A 89 4.19 13.89 -9.49
C GLY A 89 5.55 14.49 -9.19
N PHE A 90 6.47 14.30 -10.14
CA PHE A 90 7.84 14.77 -10.04
C PHE A 90 8.17 15.74 -11.16
N THR A 91 8.79 16.85 -10.79
CA THR A 91 9.36 17.81 -11.75
C THR A 91 10.56 17.19 -12.44
N GLU A 92 11.00 17.83 -13.53
CA GLU A 92 12.25 17.54 -14.24
C GLU A 92 13.51 17.59 -13.36
N LYS A 93 13.46 18.23 -12.18
CA LYS A 93 14.53 18.22 -11.18
C LYS A 93 14.38 17.15 -10.09
N GLY A 94 13.33 16.31 -10.20
CA GLY A 94 13.01 15.30 -9.19
C GLY A 94 12.31 15.83 -7.94
N SER A 95 11.94 17.12 -7.89
CA SER A 95 11.14 17.67 -6.78
C SER A 95 9.68 17.23 -6.90
N PHE A 96 9.07 16.85 -5.78
CA PHE A 96 7.68 16.40 -5.75
C PHE A 96 6.71 17.58 -5.72
N PHE A 97 5.66 17.51 -6.54
CA PHE A 97 4.59 18.49 -6.57
C PHE A 97 3.23 17.83 -6.41
N VAL A 98 2.25 18.63 -5.98
CA VAL A 98 0.85 18.21 -5.83
C VAL A 98 0.00 19.23 -6.58
N GLU A 99 -0.84 18.76 -7.50
CA GLU A 99 -1.81 19.61 -8.21
C GLU A 99 -3.17 19.55 -7.53
N LEU A 100 -3.59 18.37 -7.06
CA LEU A 100 -4.92 18.18 -6.49
C LEU A 100 -4.92 17.02 -5.49
N GLY A 101 -5.61 17.18 -4.36
CA GLY A 101 -5.79 16.14 -3.36
C GLY A 101 -4.79 16.21 -2.21
N SER A 102 -4.91 15.25 -1.30
CA SER A 102 -4.09 15.17 -0.09
C SER A 102 -2.89 14.23 -0.29
N THR A 103 -1.73 14.61 0.25
CA THR A 103 -0.54 13.74 0.27
C THR A 103 -0.56 12.71 1.39
N ILE A 104 -1.65 12.67 2.17
CA ILE A 104 -1.83 11.78 3.32
C ILE A 104 -2.72 10.61 2.93
N PHE A 105 -2.18 9.40 3.07
CA PHE A 105 -2.82 8.14 2.74
C PHE A 105 -2.91 7.26 3.98
N THR A 106 -4.11 6.79 4.30
CA THR A 106 -4.32 5.83 5.39
C THR A 106 -4.44 4.43 4.82
N PHE A 107 -3.65 3.49 5.34
CA PHE A 107 -3.70 2.08 5.01
C PHE A 107 -4.84 1.37 5.76
N THR A 108 -5.18 0.16 5.34
CA THR A 108 -6.22 -0.66 5.97
C THR A 108 -5.91 -1.06 7.42
N ASP A 109 -4.64 -1.05 7.84
CA ASP A 109 -4.22 -1.26 9.24
C ASP A 109 -4.31 0.00 10.11
N GLY A 110 -4.75 1.13 9.56
CA GLY A 110 -4.78 2.43 10.24
C GLY A 110 -3.45 3.18 10.24
N SER A 111 -2.37 2.59 9.71
CA SER A 111 -1.11 3.32 9.52
C SER A 111 -1.25 4.40 8.45
N THR A 112 -0.47 5.48 8.55
CA THR A 112 -0.62 6.64 7.67
C THR A 112 0.68 6.93 6.96
N MET A 113 0.64 7.05 5.64
CA MET A 113 1.76 7.53 4.83
C MET A 113 1.51 8.97 4.41
N SER A 114 2.46 9.86 4.65
CA SER A 114 2.44 11.21 4.11
C SER A 114 3.60 11.40 3.13
N ILE A 115 3.30 11.93 1.95
CA ILE A 115 4.34 12.37 1.02
C ILE A 115 4.70 13.81 1.37
N LEU A 116 5.96 14.02 1.76
CA LEU A 116 6.46 15.35 2.09
C LEU A 116 6.51 16.20 0.81
N PRO A 117 5.83 17.35 0.79
CA PRO A 117 5.85 18.24 -0.36
C PRO A 117 7.28 18.71 -0.63
N VAL A 118 7.59 19.00 -1.90
CA VAL A 118 8.91 19.46 -2.39
C VAL A 118 9.98 18.36 -2.42
N THR A 119 10.16 17.59 -1.35
CA THR A 119 11.19 16.52 -1.28
C THR A 119 10.72 15.20 -1.88
N GLY A 120 9.41 14.89 -1.79
CA GLY A 120 8.88 13.59 -2.21
C GLY A 120 9.20 12.44 -1.26
N ASN A 121 9.81 12.74 -0.11
CA ASN A 121 10.13 11.75 0.90
C ASN A 121 8.85 11.22 1.56
N LEU A 122 8.85 9.93 1.84
CA LEU A 122 7.72 9.24 2.45
C LEU A 122 7.94 9.15 3.96
N SER A 123 6.94 9.58 4.73
CA SER A 123 6.89 9.41 6.17
C SER A 123 5.74 8.46 6.51
N TYR A 124 5.97 7.53 7.43
CA TYR A 124 5.06 6.44 7.80
C TYR A 124 4.66 6.45 9.27
#